data_AF-A0A536UWQ2-F1
#
_entry.id   AF-A0A536UWQ2-F1
#
_cell.length_a   1.000
_cell.length_b   1.000
_cell.length_c   1.000
_cell.angle_alpha   90.00
_cell.angle_beta   90.00
_cell.angle_gamma   90.00
#
_symmetry.space_group_name_H-M   'P 1'
#
loop_
_entity.id
_entity.type
_entity.pdbx_description
1 polymer ?
#
loop_
_entity_poly.entity_id
_entity_poly.type
_entity_poly.pdbx_seq_one_letter_code
_entity_poly.pdbx_strand_id
1 'polypeptide(L)'
;KRHAKDYIEGLNMLASMRLCSNTPGQLAIQTALGGYQSIKDLVAPGGRLARQRDLAYELLTQIPGVSVVKPKAALYMFPRLDPKVYPIEDDQQFAYELLAEEKVLIVQGTGFNWSAPDHFRLVFLPNSDDLTEAIGRIDRFLAHYRKRHSH
;
A
#
# COMPACT_ATOMS: atom_id res chain seq x y z
N LYS A 1 29.14 23.16 -7.26
CA LYS A 1 29.72 21.99 -6.55
C LYS A 1 30.50 22.32 -5.27
N ARG A 2 30.96 23.57 -5.02
CA ARG A 2 31.71 23.94 -3.80
C ARG A 2 30.84 24.11 -2.53
N HIS A 3 29.56 24.45 -2.69
CA HIS A 3 28.60 24.69 -1.59
C HIS A 3 28.08 23.45 -0.84
N ALA A 4 28.39 22.22 -1.29
CA ALA A 4 27.86 20.99 -0.68
C ALA A 4 28.94 20.13 0.00
N LYS A 5 30.21 20.59 0.04
CA LYS A 5 31.29 19.81 0.65
C LYS A 5 31.06 19.60 2.14
N ASP A 6 30.80 20.67 2.88
CA ASP A 6 30.59 20.61 4.33
C ASP A 6 29.33 19.78 4.68
N TYR A 7 28.31 19.81 3.81
CA TYR A 7 27.12 18.98 3.95
C TYR A 7 27.42 17.48 3.72
N ILE A 8 28.19 17.14 2.68
CA ILE A 8 28.61 15.76 2.40
C ILE A 8 29.54 15.25 3.51
N GLU A 9 30.43 16.10 4.03
CA GLU A 9 31.31 15.76 5.14
C GLU A 9 30.50 15.48 6.42
N GLY A 10 29.51 16.31 6.72
CA GLY A 10 28.55 16.07 7.79
C GLY A 10 27.80 14.74 7.61
N LEU A 11 27.30 14.43 6.42
CA LEU A 11 26.64 13.15 6.12
C LEU A 11 27.58 11.96 6.28
N ASN A 12 28.83 12.07 5.83
CA ASN A 12 29.83 11.02 5.98
C ASN A 12 30.18 10.78 7.45
N MET A 13 30.28 11.84 8.25
CA MET A 13 30.49 11.74 9.69
C MET A 13 29.30 11.06 10.39
N LEU A 14 28.07 11.39 9.99
CA LEU A 14 26.86 10.70 10.49
C LEU A 14 26.81 9.23 10.08
N ALA A 15 27.22 8.91 8.85
CA ALA A 15 27.22 7.53 8.33
C ALA A 15 28.30 6.65 8.98
N SER A 16 29.48 7.20 9.26
CA SER A 16 30.58 6.47 9.89
C SER A 16 30.30 6.10 11.36
N MET A 17 29.44 6.86 12.04
CA MET A 17 28.96 6.50 13.39
C MET A 17 28.19 5.17 13.43
N ARG A 18 27.64 4.69 12.30
CA ARG A 18 26.98 3.38 12.18
C ARG A 18 27.89 2.26 11.62
N LEU A 19 29.23 2.45 11.65
CA LEU A 19 30.27 1.60 11.03
C LEU A 19 30.13 1.47 9.51
N CYS A 20 29.18 0.67 9.03
CA CYS A 20 28.79 0.57 7.63
C CYS A 20 27.47 -0.20 7.48
N SER A 21 26.90 -0.21 6.27
CA SER A 21 25.81 -1.14 5.93
C SER A 21 26.31 -2.58 5.90
N ASN A 22 25.42 -3.55 6.12
CA ASN A 22 25.82 -4.96 6.14
C ASN A 22 26.43 -5.40 4.78
N THR A 23 27.51 -6.18 4.84
CA THR A 23 28.26 -6.63 3.67
C THR A 23 27.39 -7.35 2.63
N PRO A 24 26.48 -8.28 2.98
CA PRO A 24 25.62 -8.94 1.99
C PRO A 24 24.75 -7.96 1.18
N GLY A 25 24.19 -6.95 1.83
CA GLY A 25 23.40 -5.90 1.18
C GLY A 25 24.24 -5.06 0.23
N GLN A 26 25.49 -4.74 0.60
CA GLN A 26 26.41 -4.04 -0.30
C GLN A 26 26.74 -4.88 -1.56
N LEU A 27 26.94 -6.19 -1.40
CA LEU A 27 27.17 -7.10 -2.53
C LEU A 27 25.96 -7.20 -3.47
N ALA A 28 24.74 -7.16 -2.92
CA ALA A 28 23.51 -7.21 -3.73
C ALA A 28 23.32 -5.98 -4.63
N ILE A 29 23.91 -4.82 -4.29
CA ILE A 29 23.76 -3.56 -5.06
C ILE A 29 24.31 -3.73 -6.48
N GLN A 30 25.47 -4.37 -6.66
CA GLN A 30 26.04 -4.56 -8.00
C GLN A 30 25.10 -5.35 -8.90
N THR A 31 24.54 -6.45 -8.39
CA THR A 31 23.58 -7.28 -9.13
C THR A 31 22.28 -6.53 -9.39
N ALA A 32 21.79 -5.74 -8.43
CA ALA A 32 20.58 -4.95 -8.61
C ALA A 32 20.73 -3.86 -9.70
N LEU A 33 21.91 -3.24 -9.80
CA LEU A 33 22.19 -2.18 -10.79
C LEU A 33 22.61 -2.71 -12.16
N GLY A 34 23.36 -3.80 -12.22
CA GLY A 34 23.98 -4.32 -13.45
C GLY A 34 23.42 -5.66 -13.95
N GLY A 35 22.63 -6.37 -13.15
CA GLY A 35 22.07 -7.67 -13.49
C GLY A 35 20.80 -7.59 -14.35
N TYR A 36 20.24 -8.76 -14.65
CA TYR A 36 18.97 -8.88 -15.38
C TYR A 36 17.84 -8.18 -14.63
N GLN A 37 17.20 -7.22 -15.30
CA GLN A 37 16.16 -6.38 -14.72
C GLN A 37 14.78 -7.06 -14.83
N SER A 38 14.57 -8.14 -14.07
CA SER A 38 13.34 -8.95 -14.07
C SER A 38 12.07 -8.16 -13.73
N ILE A 39 12.23 -7.00 -13.07
CA ILE A 39 11.11 -6.11 -12.77
C ILE A 39 10.36 -5.67 -14.02
N LYS A 40 11.05 -5.54 -15.17
CA LYS A 40 10.42 -5.14 -16.45
C LYS A 40 9.35 -6.12 -16.87
N ASP A 41 9.62 -7.43 -16.76
CA ASP A 41 8.66 -8.48 -17.11
C ASP A 41 7.49 -8.54 -16.12
N LEU A 42 7.77 -8.29 -14.84
CA LEU A 42 6.76 -8.31 -13.78
C LEU A 42 5.74 -7.17 -13.93
N VAL A 43 6.17 -5.98 -14.39
CA VAL A 43 5.34 -4.78 -14.53
C VAL A 43 4.82 -4.54 -15.96
N ALA A 44 5.32 -5.27 -16.96
CA ALA A 44 4.84 -5.20 -18.33
C ALA A 44 3.34 -5.56 -18.43
N PRO A 45 2.65 -5.19 -19.53
CA PRO A 45 1.29 -5.67 -19.78
C PRO A 45 1.21 -7.20 -19.71
N GLY A 46 0.28 -7.72 -18.92
CA GLY A 46 0.18 -9.15 -18.65
C GLY A 46 1.23 -9.70 -17.68
N GLY A 47 2.18 -8.91 -17.19
CA GLY A 47 3.09 -9.27 -16.10
C GLY A 47 2.36 -9.51 -14.78
N ARG A 48 2.97 -10.27 -13.86
CA ARG A 48 2.32 -10.66 -12.60
C ARG A 48 1.85 -9.44 -11.78
N LEU A 49 2.72 -8.45 -11.57
CA LEU A 49 2.39 -7.26 -10.77
C LEU A 49 1.36 -6.37 -11.46
N ALA A 50 1.41 -6.29 -12.80
CA ALA A 50 0.39 -5.59 -13.59
C ALA A 50 -1.00 -6.24 -13.42
N ARG A 51 -1.09 -7.58 -13.52
CA ARG A 51 -2.36 -8.31 -13.31
C ARG A 51 -2.90 -8.15 -11.90
N GLN A 52 -2.05 -8.25 -10.88
CA GLN A 52 -2.48 -8.07 -9.48
C GLN A 52 -2.97 -6.64 -9.22
N ARG A 53 -2.28 -5.64 -9.76
CA ARG A 53 -2.75 -4.24 -9.72
C ARG A 53 -4.11 -4.09 -10.39
N ASP A 54 -4.26 -4.61 -11.60
CA ASP A 54 -5.47 -4.43 -12.38
C ASP A 54 -6.66 -5.12 -11.70
N LEU A 55 -6.46 -6.34 -11.20
CA LEU A 55 -7.45 -7.09 -10.42
C LEU A 55 -7.86 -6.35 -9.14
N ALA A 56 -6.91 -5.89 -8.32
CA ALA A 56 -7.23 -5.14 -7.10
C ALA A 56 -8.05 -3.89 -7.40
N TYR A 57 -7.65 -3.17 -8.46
CA TYR A 57 -8.33 -1.94 -8.88
C TYR A 57 -9.78 -2.22 -9.30
N GLU A 58 -9.99 -3.25 -10.11
CA GLU A 58 -11.31 -3.67 -10.57
C GLU A 58 -12.20 -4.09 -9.40
N LEU A 59 -11.72 -4.97 -8.52
CA LEU A 59 -12.49 -5.44 -7.37
C LEU A 59 -12.86 -4.30 -6.41
N LEU A 60 -11.91 -3.42 -6.08
CA LEU A 60 -12.17 -2.28 -5.19
C LEU A 60 -13.17 -1.29 -5.78
N THR A 61 -13.09 -1.03 -7.09
CA THR A 61 -13.98 -0.07 -7.77
C THR A 61 -15.41 -0.60 -7.90
N GLN A 62 -15.61 -1.93 -7.82
CA GLN A 62 -16.94 -2.53 -7.81
C GLN A 62 -17.67 -2.40 -6.46
N ILE A 63 -16.94 -2.14 -5.36
CA ILE A 63 -17.54 -2.01 -4.04
C ILE A 63 -18.30 -0.66 -3.98
N PRO A 64 -19.60 -0.66 -3.64
CA PRO A 64 -20.38 0.58 -3.55
C PRO A 64 -19.76 1.59 -2.59
N GLY A 65 -19.66 2.86 -3.00
CA GLY A 65 -19.10 3.92 -2.16
C GLY A 65 -17.57 3.85 -1.98
N VAL A 66 -16.87 2.96 -2.69
CA VAL A 66 -15.41 2.92 -2.72
C VAL A 66 -14.92 3.54 -4.02
N SER A 67 -13.94 4.42 -3.91
CA SER A 67 -13.24 5.00 -5.07
C SER A 67 -11.74 4.85 -4.88
N VAL A 68 -11.01 4.54 -5.95
CA VAL A 68 -9.57 4.32 -5.88
C VAL A 68 -8.90 4.84 -7.14
N VAL A 69 -7.73 5.43 -7.01
CA VAL A 69 -6.91 5.82 -8.16
C VAL A 69 -6.08 4.62 -8.60
N LYS A 70 -6.14 4.28 -9.89
CA LYS A 70 -5.29 3.22 -10.45
C LYS A 70 -3.82 3.65 -10.37
N PRO A 71 -2.97 2.96 -9.59
CA PRO A 71 -1.61 3.41 -9.36
C PRO A 71 -0.74 3.19 -10.60
N LYS A 72 0.07 4.20 -10.95
CA LYS A 72 1.03 4.12 -12.06
C LYS A 72 2.34 3.43 -11.66
N ALA A 73 2.63 3.38 -10.37
CA ALA A 73 3.86 2.82 -9.78
C ALA A 73 3.59 2.36 -8.34
N ALA A 74 4.64 1.83 -7.68
CA ALA A 74 4.58 1.24 -6.34
C ALA A 74 3.70 -0.02 -6.25
N LEU A 75 3.48 -0.51 -5.03
CA LEU A 75 2.78 -1.76 -4.72
C LEU A 75 1.53 -1.55 -3.85
N TYR A 76 1.04 -0.31 -3.76
CA TYR A 76 -0.04 0.09 -2.86
C TYR A 76 -1.18 0.78 -3.59
N MET A 77 -2.38 0.63 -3.05
CA MET A 77 -3.55 1.45 -3.36
C MET A 77 -4.00 2.18 -2.10
N PHE A 78 -4.67 3.32 -2.33
CA PHE A 78 -5.21 4.15 -1.26
C PHE A 78 -6.70 4.40 -1.52
N PRO A 79 -7.58 3.40 -1.27
CA PRO A 79 -9.00 3.55 -1.53
C PRO A 79 -9.62 4.58 -0.58
N ARG A 80 -10.55 5.36 -1.13
CA ARG A 80 -11.41 6.27 -0.42
C ARG A 80 -12.78 5.63 -0.21
N LEU A 81 -13.26 5.66 1.02
CA LEU A 81 -14.61 5.31 1.41
C LEU A 81 -15.45 6.59 1.42
N ASP A 82 -16.57 6.64 0.69
CA ASP A 82 -17.46 7.79 0.68
C ASP A 82 -18.09 7.99 2.08
N PRO A 83 -17.84 9.12 2.78
CA PRO A 83 -18.39 9.37 4.10
C PRO A 83 -19.93 9.35 4.17
N LYS A 84 -20.61 9.55 3.03
CA LYS A 84 -22.08 9.44 2.96
C LYS A 84 -22.57 8.00 3.01
N VAL A 85 -21.73 7.05 2.60
CA VAL A 85 -22.02 5.61 2.58
C VAL A 85 -21.42 4.92 3.82
N TYR A 86 -20.25 5.38 4.23
CA TYR A 86 -19.47 4.87 5.36
C TYR A 86 -19.12 6.02 6.30
N PRO A 87 -19.98 6.35 7.28
CA PRO A 87 -19.73 7.42 8.24
C PRO A 87 -18.69 6.99 9.29
N ILE A 88 -17.44 6.84 8.86
CA ILE A 88 -16.32 6.44 9.72
C ILE A 88 -15.85 7.67 10.50
N GLU A 89 -15.89 7.59 11.82
CA GLU A 89 -15.39 8.63 12.73
C GLU A 89 -13.92 8.41 13.13
N ASP A 90 -13.54 7.15 13.28
CA ASP A 90 -12.19 6.70 13.66
C ASP A 90 -11.74 5.57 12.72
N ASP A 91 -10.77 5.88 11.85
CA ASP A 91 -10.24 4.92 10.88
C ASP A 91 -9.29 3.89 11.50
N GLN A 92 -8.76 4.14 12.69
CA GLN A 92 -7.99 3.16 13.46
C GLN A 92 -8.92 2.10 14.07
N GLN A 93 -10.06 2.53 14.63
CA GLN A 93 -11.09 1.60 15.11
C GLN A 93 -11.69 0.79 13.96
N PHE A 94 -11.96 1.42 12.81
CA PHE A 94 -12.39 0.73 11.59
C PHE A 94 -11.39 -0.35 11.15
N ALA A 95 -10.09 -0.03 11.12
CA ALA A 95 -9.04 -0.98 10.76
C ALA A 95 -8.97 -2.16 11.75
N TYR A 96 -9.18 -1.90 13.04
CA TYR A 96 -9.24 -2.93 14.07
C TYR A 96 -10.47 -3.85 13.90
N GLU A 97 -11.66 -3.29 13.65
CA GLU A 97 -12.89 -4.08 13.42
C GLU A 97 -12.75 -5.01 12.21
N LEU A 98 -12.25 -4.47 11.09
CA LEU A 98 -11.99 -5.28 9.88
C LEU A 98 -11.01 -6.44 10.16
N LEU A 99 -9.97 -6.19 10.95
CA LEU A 99 -9.02 -7.22 11.36
C LEU A 99 -9.68 -8.24 12.30
N ALA A 100 -10.50 -7.80 13.25
CA ALA A 100 -11.14 -8.67 14.21
C ALA A 100 -12.18 -9.60 13.56
N GLU A 101 -13.01 -9.06 12.67
CA GLU A 101 -14.12 -9.76 12.02
C GLU A 101 -13.65 -10.63 10.84
N GLU A 102 -12.91 -10.05 9.89
CA GLU A 102 -12.57 -10.71 8.63
C GLU A 102 -11.11 -11.20 8.56
N LYS A 103 -10.30 -10.93 9.59
CA LYS A 103 -8.86 -11.25 9.62
C LYS A 103 -8.06 -10.57 8.51
N VAL A 104 -8.48 -9.38 8.10
CA VAL A 104 -7.78 -8.55 7.11
C VAL A 104 -7.11 -7.35 7.79
N LEU A 105 -5.78 -7.28 7.72
CA LEU A 105 -5.01 -6.15 8.23
C LEU A 105 -4.85 -5.07 7.16
N ILE A 106 -5.32 -3.87 7.45
CA ILE A 106 -5.08 -2.66 6.65
C ILE A 106 -4.33 -1.61 7.48
N VAL A 107 -3.77 -0.61 6.82
CA VAL A 107 -3.25 0.58 7.50
C VAL A 107 -4.20 1.73 7.24
N GLN A 108 -4.68 2.37 8.31
CA GLN A 108 -5.59 3.49 8.25
C GLN A 108 -4.97 4.72 7.56
N GLY A 109 -5.81 5.58 6.98
CA GLY A 109 -5.40 6.73 6.19
C GLY A 109 -4.72 7.81 7.03
N THR A 110 -5.23 8.07 8.24
CA THR A 110 -4.65 9.04 9.18
C THR A 110 -3.21 8.73 9.56
N GLY A 111 -2.81 7.45 9.52
CA GLY A 111 -1.42 7.00 9.68
C GLY A 111 -0.45 7.51 8.60
N PHE A 112 -0.97 8.03 7.48
CA PHE A 112 -0.21 8.70 6.41
C PHE A 112 -0.33 10.22 6.45
N ASN A 113 -0.73 10.80 7.59
CA ASN A 113 -1.01 12.23 7.73
C ASN A 113 -2.12 12.72 6.78
N TRP A 114 -3.06 11.83 6.45
CA TRP A 114 -4.29 12.19 5.73
C TRP A 114 -5.30 12.81 6.70
N SER A 115 -5.99 13.86 6.28
CA SER A 115 -6.77 14.72 7.18
C SER A 115 -8.14 14.17 7.59
N ALA A 116 -8.65 13.14 6.92
CA ALA A 116 -9.98 12.59 7.14
C ALA A 116 -9.92 11.06 7.36
N PRO A 117 -10.81 10.47 8.17
CA PRO A 117 -10.85 9.03 8.43
C PRO A 117 -11.55 8.26 7.28
N ASP A 118 -11.34 8.68 6.03
CA ASP A 118 -12.06 8.16 4.86
C ASP A 118 -11.18 7.37 3.88
N HIS A 119 -9.94 7.04 4.27
CA HIS A 119 -9.02 6.26 3.45
C HIS A 119 -8.33 5.15 4.24
N PHE A 120 -7.81 4.17 3.50
CA PHE A 120 -6.87 3.18 4.02
C PHE A 120 -5.87 2.78 2.95
N ARG A 121 -4.76 2.15 3.34
CA ARG A 121 -3.75 1.61 2.42
C ARG A 121 -3.85 0.10 2.33
N LEU A 122 -3.91 -0.39 1.09
CA LEU A 122 -3.88 -1.81 0.74
C LEU A 122 -2.67 -2.12 -0.13
N VAL A 123 -2.08 -3.31 0.05
CA VAL A 123 -0.98 -3.83 -0.78
C VAL A 123 -1.53 -4.88 -1.76
N PHE A 124 -1.18 -4.78 -3.05
CA PHE A 124 -1.62 -5.73 -4.09
C PHE A 124 -0.52 -6.72 -4.50
N LEU A 125 0.47 -6.94 -3.64
CA LEU A 125 1.56 -7.90 -3.87
C LEU A 125 1.17 -9.39 -3.73
N PRO A 126 0.23 -9.80 -2.84
CA PRO A 126 -0.21 -11.19 -2.73
C PRO A 126 -0.74 -11.75 -4.06
N ASN A 127 -0.69 -13.07 -4.24
CA ASN A 127 -1.17 -13.71 -5.47
C ASN A 127 -2.66 -13.37 -5.73
N SER A 128 -3.13 -13.61 -6.96
CA SER A 128 -4.48 -13.22 -7.37
C SER A 128 -5.59 -13.84 -6.51
N ASP A 129 -5.39 -15.08 -6.03
CA ASP A 129 -6.40 -15.79 -5.24
C ASP A 129 -6.51 -15.18 -3.84
N ASP A 130 -5.37 -14.98 -3.17
CA ASP A 130 -5.30 -14.31 -1.86
C ASP A 130 -5.85 -12.88 -1.93
N LEU A 131 -5.54 -12.18 -3.01
CA LEU A 131 -5.99 -10.80 -3.24
C LEU A 131 -7.50 -10.73 -3.47
N THR A 132 -8.06 -11.69 -4.23
CA THR A 132 -9.50 -11.79 -4.46
C THR A 132 -10.25 -12.09 -3.16
N GLU A 133 -9.75 -13.03 -2.36
CA GLU A 133 -10.34 -13.36 -1.06
C GLU A 133 -10.24 -12.19 -0.07
N ALA A 134 -9.09 -11.52 0.01
CA ALA A 134 -8.90 -10.38 0.91
C ALA A 134 -9.78 -9.18 0.55
N ILE A 135 -9.95 -8.86 -0.73
CA ILE A 135 -10.84 -7.78 -1.15
C ILE A 135 -12.31 -8.21 -1.01
N GLY A 136 -12.63 -9.48 -1.25
CA GLY A 136 -13.97 -10.02 -1.00
C GLY A 136 -14.38 -9.93 0.47
N ARG A 137 -13.45 -10.17 1.39
CA ARG A 137 -13.61 -9.93 2.84
C ARG A 137 -13.91 -8.47 3.16
N ILE A 138 -13.16 -7.55 2.54
CA ILE A 138 -13.41 -6.10 2.69
C ILE A 138 -14.81 -5.74 2.19
N ASP A 139 -15.23 -6.23 1.02
CA ASP A 139 -16.57 -5.99 0.49
C ASP A 139 -17.67 -6.51 1.44
N ARG A 140 -17.52 -7.74 1.95
CA ARG A 140 -18.45 -8.31 2.95
C ARG A 140 -18.54 -7.45 4.20
N PHE A 141 -17.41 -7.06 4.77
CA PHE A 141 -17.36 -6.18 5.95
C PHE A 141 -18.05 -4.84 5.67
N LEU A 142 -17.72 -4.20 4.55
CA LEU A 142 -18.35 -2.94 4.15
C LEU A 142 -19.86 -3.09 3.91
N ALA A 143 -20.31 -4.21 3.35
CA ALA A 143 -21.73 -4.51 3.19
C ALA A 143 -22.46 -4.63 4.54
N HIS A 144 -21.83 -5.28 5.53
CA HIS A 144 -22.35 -5.32 6.90
C HIS A 144 -22.33 -3.94 7.55
N TYR A 145 -21.25 -3.17 7.38
CA TYR A 145 -21.12 -1.82 7.89
C TYR A 145 -22.25 -0.91 7.39
N ARG A 146 -22.55 -0.92 6.07
CA ARG A 146 -23.67 -0.16 5.50
C ARG A 146 -25.01 -0.50 6.15
N LYS A 147 -25.26 -1.78 6.44
CA LYS A 147 -26.50 -2.21 7.11
C LYS A 147 -26.59 -1.75 8.56
N ARG A 148 -25.45 -1.68 9.28
CA ARG A 148 -25.39 -1.18 10.66
C ARG A 148 -25.66 0.33 10.74
N HIS A 149 -25.30 1.06 9.69
CA HIS A 149 -25.34 2.53 9.65
C HIS A 149 -26.38 3.09 8.66
N SER A 150 -27.20 2.24 8.03
CA SER A 150 -28.37 2.68 7.27
C SER A 150 -29.48 3.06 8.24
N HIS A 151 -29.77 4.35 8.34
CA HIS A 151 -30.98 4.89 8.96
C HIS A 151 -32.14 4.90 7.96
#